data_AF-A0A9X1K0V1-F1
#
_entry.id   AF-A0A9X1K0V1-F1
#
_cell.length_a   1.000
_cell.length_b   1.000
_cell.length_c   1.000
_cell.angle_alpha   90.00
_cell.angle_beta   90.00
_cell.angle_gamma   90.00
#
_symmetry.space_group_name_H-M   'P 1'
#
loop_
_entity.id
_entity.type
_entity.pdbx_description
1 polymer ?
#
loop_
_entity_poly.entity_id
_entity_poly.type
_entity_poly.pdbx_seq_one_letter_code
_entity_poly.pdbx_strand_id
1 'polypeptide(L)'
;MMRKLAMLAALLATPVAAQDFSEGSEAKSWNLYAEVPAKFEARVVDVLCELTGDCPDNCGAGTRQMGLVRTADDVLVLAMKNSQPAFTGAAEELAPFCNEVVEVDGLLLEDDELGARNVYLVQRIKAADADWIKANTWTKKWAAKHPEAKGKGPWFRRDPRVKEITGREGYLGLGLEEDATYAEENF
;
A
#
# COMPACT_ATOMS: atom_id res chain seq x y z
N MET A 1 55.54 34.41 -22.82
CA MET A 1 54.16 34.87 -22.52
C MET A 1 53.21 33.70 -22.74
N MET A 2 52.73 33.09 -21.65
CA MET A 2 51.85 31.91 -21.65
C MET A 2 50.50 32.22 -22.33
N ARG A 3 50.16 31.45 -23.38
CA ARG A 3 48.76 31.26 -23.80
C ARG A 3 48.18 30.10 -23.00
N LYS A 4 47.42 30.39 -21.94
CA LYS A 4 46.57 29.40 -21.28
C LYS A 4 45.21 29.42 -21.98
N LEU A 5 44.92 28.38 -22.76
CA LEU A 5 43.56 28.07 -23.21
C LEU A 5 42.80 27.52 -21.99
N ALA A 6 41.80 28.25 -21.51
CA ALA A 6 40.83 27.72 -20.56
C ALA A 6 39.76 26.95 -21.35
N MET A 7 39.78 25.62 -21.24
CA MET A 7 38.76 24.76 -21.84
C MET A 7 37.61 24.66 -20.82
N LEU A 8 36.51 25.36 -21.09
CA LEU A 8 35.29 25.26 -20.31
C LEU A 8 34.64 23.89 -20.63
N ALA A 9 34.69 22.96 -19.70
CA ALA A 9 33.91 21.74 -19.76
C ALA A 9 32.45 22.09 -19.41
N ALA A 10 31.61 22.27 -20.43
CA ALA A 10 30.17 22.33 -20.25
C ALA A 10 29.68 20.93 -19.84
N LEU A 11 29.41 20.76 -18.54
CA LEU A 11 28.64 19.63 -18.03
C LEU A 11 27.26 19.71 -18.68
N LEU A 12 27.01 18.82 -19.65
CA LEU A 12 25.69 18.55 -20.17
C LEU A 12 24.87 17.99 -19.00
N ALA A 13 24.10 18.86 -18.35
CA ALA A 13 23.01 18.44 -17.48
C ALA A 13 22.02 17.71 -18.40
N THR A 14 22.16 16.39 -18.51
CA THR A 14 21.12 15.55 -19.08
C THR A 14 19.87 15.81 -18.25
N PRO A 15 18.74 16.20 -18.86
CA PRO A 15 17.49 16.28 -18.11
C PRO A 15 17.31 14.93 -17.42
N VAL A 16 17.12 14.95 -16.11
CA VAL A 16 16.68 13.78 -15.36
C VAL A 16 15.34 13.42 -16.00
N ALA A 17 15.36 12.45 -16.91
CA ALA A 17 14.13 11.86 -17.40
C ALA A 17 13.38 11.36 -16.17
N ALA A 18 12.08 11.62 -16.09
CA ALA A 18 11.24 11.04 -15.06
C ALA A 18 11.53 9.52 -15.05
N GLN A 19 11.94 9.00 -13.90
CA GLN A 19 12.35 7.61 -13.80
C GLN A 19 11.15 6.72 -14.14
N ASP A 20 11.32 5.83 -15.11
CA ASP A 20 10.30 4.85 -15.46
C ASP A 20 10.30 3.73 -14.42
N PHE A 21 9.36 3.81 -13.48
CA PHE A 21 9.23 2.79 -12.44
C PHE A 21 8.68 1.46 -12.98
N SER A 22 8.21 1.38 -14.22
CA SER A 22 7.75 0.11 -14.80
C SER A 22 8.89 -0.83 -15.19
N GLU A 23 10.10 -0.30 -15.35
CA GLU A 23 11.25 -1.08 -15.80
C GLU A 23 11.59 -2.21 -14.82
N GLY A 24 11.59 -3.45 -15.33
CA GLY A 24 11.93 -4.64 -14.55
C GLY A 24 10.91 -5.04 -13.48
N SER A 25 9.72 -4.44 -13.47
CA SER A 25 8.59 -4.88 -12.65
C SER A 25 8.07 -6.24 -13.14
N GLU A 26 7.78 -7.15 -12.20
CA GLU A 26 7.07 -8.40 -12.47
C GLU A 26 5.67 -8.39 -11.83
N ALA A 27 5.13 -7.20 -11.57
CA ALA A 27 3.80 -7.03 -11.04
C ALA A 27 2.76 -7.64 -11.98
N LYS A 28 1.82 -8.40 -11.41
CA LYS A 28 0.73 -8.99 -12.16
C LYS A 28 -0.41 -7.99 -12.24
N SER A 29 -0.85 -7.68 -13.46
CA SER A 29 -2.05 -6.90 -13.73
C SER A 29 -3.29 -7.48 -13.04
N TRP A 30 -4.15 -6.59 -12.54
CA TRP A 30 -5.46 -6.91 -11.96
C TRP A 30 -6.60 -6.40 -12.84
N ASN A 31 -6.27 -5.79 -13.98
CA ASN A 31 -7.18 -5.08 -14.88
C ASN A 31 -7.94 -3.95 -14.16
N LEU A 32 -7.29 -3.30 -13.18
CA LEU A 32 -7.82 -2.06 -12.61
C LEU A 32 -7.66 -0.93 -13.62
N TYR A 33 -8.61 -0.01 -13.61
CA TYR A 33 -8.46 1.24 -14.36
C TYR A 33 -7.20 1.97 -13.88
N ALA A 34 -6.42 2.50 -14.83
CA ALA A 34 -5.22 3.30 -14.57
C ALA A 34 -4.09 2.58 -13.79
N GLU A 35 -4.05 1.24 -13.77
CA GLU A 35 -2.92 0.51 -13.18
C GLU A 35 -1.68 0.53 -14.08
N VAL A 36 -0.54 0.84 -13.48
CA VAL A 36 0.79 0.83 -14.09
C VAL A 36 1.69 -0.05 -13.23
N PRO A 37 2.41 -1.04 -13.79
CA PRO A 37 3.40 -1.78 -13.03
C PRO A 37 4.48 -0.81 -12.54
N ALA A 38 4.85 -0.93 -11.27
CA ALA A 38 5.86 -0.07 -10.67
C ALA A 38 6.74 -0.85 -9.71
N LYS A 39 8.03 -0.62 -9.83
CA LYS A 39 9.09 -1.22 -9.04
C LYS A 39 10.09 -0.14 -8.64
N PHE A 40 10.34 -0.03 -7.34
CA PHE A 40 11.20 1.02 -6.80
C PHE A 40 11.71 0.67 -5.40
N GLU A 41 12.78 1.33 -4.99
CA GLU A 41 13.26 1.34 -3.62
C GLU A 41 12.52 2.41 -2.80
N ALA A 42 12.17 2.08 -1.56
CA ALA A 42 11.49 3.01 -0.66
C ALA A 42 11.78 2.69 0.80
N ARG A 43 11.81 3.72 1.64
CA ARG A 43 11.73 3.58 3.10
C ARG A 43 10.29 3.30 3.50
N VAL A 44 10.07 2.26 4.28
CA VAL A 44 8.74 1.95 4.83
C VAL A 44 8.45 2.85 6.02
N VAL A 45 7.28 3.50 6.02
CA VAL A 45 6.91 4.50 7.03
C VAL A 45 5.51 4.27 7.57
N ASP A 46 5.24 4.78 8.77
CA ASP A 46 3.88 5.14 9.17
C ASP A 46 3.52 6.47 8.50
N VAL A 47 2.41 6.48 7.75
CA VAL A 47 1.95 7.66 7.00
C VAL A 47 1.68 8.84 7.93
N LEU A 48 1.10 8.59 9.11
CA LEU A 48 0.75 9.69 10.01
C LEU A 48 1.99 10.30 10.68
N CYS A 49 2.99 9.47 11.05
CA CYS A 49 4.31 9.93 11.47
C CYS A 49 4.97 10.81 10.40
N GLU A 50 5.00 10.36 9.14
CA GLU A 50 5.64 11.12 8.05
C GLU A 50 4.95 12.47 7.81
N LEU A 51 3.61 12.53 7.88
CA LEU A 51 2.85 13.74 7.60
C LEU A 51 2.79 14.73 8.78
N THR A 52 2.89 14.25 10.02
CA THR A 52 2.55 15.06 11.21
C THR A 52 3.62 15.06 12.31
N GLY A 53 4.57 14.14 12.27
CA GLY A 53 5.55 13.91 13.33
C GLY A 53 5.02 13.10 14.52
N ASP A 54 3.76 12.64 14.51
CA ASP A 54 3.24 11.67 15.48
C ASP A 54 3.80 10.28 15.19
N CYS A 55 4.93 9.96 15.79
CA CYS A 55 5.73 8.78 15.49
C CYS A 55 5.73 7.79 16.66
N PRO A 56 4.76 6.85 16.72
CA PRO A 56 4.82 5.79 17.70
C PRO A 56 5.95 4.81 17.39
N ASP A 57 6.43 4.13 18.43
CA ASP A 57 7.44 3.08 18.29
C ASP A 57 7.03 2.03 17.25
N ASN A 58 8.02 1.56 16.48
CA ASN A 58 7.84 0.52 15.46
C ASN A 58 6.69 0.81 14.46
N CYS A 59 6.49 2.08 14.07
CA CYS A 59 5.44 2.50 13.15
C CYS A 59 4.03 2.07 13.61
N GLY A 60 3.81 1.95 14.92
CA GLY A 60 2.55 1.45 15.48
C GLY A 60 2.32 -0.06 15.24
N ALA A 61 3.37 -0.83 14.94
CA ALA A 61 3.37 -2.29 14.82
C ALA A 61 2.28 -2.85 13.89
N GLY A 62 2.00 -2.16 12.78
CA GLY A 62 0.99 -2.57 11.79
C GLY A 62 -0.46 -2.24 12.17
N THR A 63 -0.67 -1.46 13.23
CA THR A 63 -1.99 -0.89 13.57
C THR A 63 -2.27 0.44 12.87
N ARG A 64 -1.24 1.03 12.24
CA ARG A 64 -1.31 2.28 11.50
C ARG A 64 -1.22 2.02 10.00
N GLN A 65 -1.67 3.01 9.23
CA GLN A 65 -1.53 2.97 7.78
C GLN A 65 -0.06 3.13 7.43
N MET A 66 0.51 2.10 6.78
CA MET A 66 1.89 2.13 6.31
C MET A 66 1.95 2.77 4.92
N GLY A 67 3.08 3.40 4.62
CA GLY A 67 3.40 4.02 3.35
C GLY A 67 4.85 3.74 2.95
N LEU A 68 5.24 4.29 1.81
CA LEU A 68 6.55 4.10 1.21
C LEU A 68 7.06 5.48 0.80
N VAL A 69 8.16 5.95 1.39
CA VAL A 69 8.86 7.15 0.89
C VAL A 69 9.89 6.68 -0.12
N ARG A 70 9.61 6.92 -1.40
CA ARG A 70 10.43 6.44 -2.51
C ARG A 70 11.79 7.12 -2.50
N THR A 71 12.87 6.34 -2.63
CA THR A 71 14.24 6.85 -2.49
C THR A 71 14.69 7.72 -3.66
N ALA A 72 14.05 7.57 -4.82
CA ALA A 72 14.40 8.30 -6.03
C ALA A 72 14.04 9.80 -5.97
N ASP A 73 12.95 10.14 -5.29
CA ASP A 73 12.33 11.47 -5.36
C ASP A 73 11.64 11.93 -4.07
N ASP A 74 11.81 11.20 -2.97
CA ASP A 74 11.22 11.47 -1.65
C ASP A 74 9.69 11.58 -1.65
N VAL A 75 9.04 11.01 -2.67
CA VAL A 75 7.57 11.01 -2.77
C VAL A 75 6.98 9.97 -1.83
N LEU A 76 6.01 10.39 -1.02
CA LEU A 76 5.18 9.48 -0.23
C LEU A 76 4.18 8.74 -1.14
N VAL A 77 4.36 7.43 -1.25
CA VAL A 77 3.48 6.50 -1.93
C VAL A 77 2.61 5.77 -0.89
N LEU A 78 1.29 5.87 -1.07
CA LEU A 78 0.28 5.28 -0.21
C LEU A 78 0.08 3.81 -0.57
N ALA A 79 0.61 2.92 0.25
CA ALA A 79 0.41 1.47 0.12
C ALA A 79 -0.97 1.07 0.64
N MET A 80 -1.98 1.09 -0.23
CA MET A 80 -3.38 0.87 0.17
C MET A 80 -3.75 -0.61 0.24
N LYS A 81 -3.06 -1.47 -0.51
CA LYS A 81 -3.50 -2.86 -0.71
C LYS A 81 -2.34 -3.81 -0.96
N ASN A 82 -2.47 -5.07 -0.53
CA ASN A 82 -1.54 -6.15 -0.87
C ASN A 82 -2.03 -6.97 -2.09
N SER A 83 -1.35 -8.08 -2.42
CA SER A 83 -1.70 -8.96 -3.55
C SER A 83 -2.87 -9.92 -3.29
N GLN A 84 -3.67 -9.73 -2.23
CA GLN A 84 -4.87 -10.54 -1.98
C GLN A 84 -6.13 -9.83 -2.50
N PRO A 85 -7.12 -10.57 -3.03
CA PRO A 85 -8.36 -9.98 -3.56
C PRO A 85 -9.33 -9.56 -2.44
N ALA A 86 -8.79 -9.29 -1.25
CA ALA A 86 -9.54 -8.92 -0.06
C ALA A 86 -9.55 -7.41 0.21
N PHE A 87 -8.90 -6.60 -0.64
CA PHE A 87 -8.73 -5.15 -0.47
C PHE A 87 -8.13 -4.76 0.90
N THR A 88 -7.15 -5.54 1.35
CA THR A 88 -6.54 -5.42 2.67
C THR A 88 -5.02 -5.52 2.60
N GLY A 89 -4.37 -5.41 3.75
CA GLY A 89 -3.14 -6.14 4.02
C GLY A 89 -1.84 -5.38 3.87
N ALA A 90 -1.77 -4.33 3.06
CA ALA A 90 -0.51 -3.60 2.83
C ALA A 90 0.21 -3.20 4.13
N ALA A 91 -0.52 -2.63 5.09
CA ALA A 91 0.04 -2.27 6.39
C ALA A 91 0.67 -3.45 7.14
N GLU A 92 0.02 -4.61 7.16
CA GLU A 92 0.51 -5.82 7.85
C GLU A 92 1.68 -6.50 7.10
N GLU A 93 1.77 -6.32 5.78
CA GLU A 93 2.92 -6.81 4.99
C GLU A 93 4.14 -5.91 5.17
N LEU A 94 3.93 -4.60 5.30
CA LEU A 94 5.01 -3.60 5.40
C LEU A 94 5.50 -3.37 6.84
N ALA A 95 4.64 -3.54 7.85
CA ALA A 95 4.98 -3.32 9.26
C ALA A 95 6.30 -3.98 9.73
N PRO A 96 6.66 -5.20 9.30
CA PRO A 96 7.94 -5.82 9.68
C PRO A 96 9.19 -5.06 9.22
N PHE A 97 9.05 -4.15 8.26
CA PHE A 97 10.15 -3.39 7.65
C PHE A 97 10.12 -1.92 8.06
N CYS A 98 9.43 -1.57 9.15
CA CYS A 98 9.32 -0.18 9.63
C CYS A 98 10.69 0.52 9.67
N ASN A 99 10.79 1.68 8.99
CA ASN A 99 12.00 2.49 8.79
C ASN A 99 13.14 1.83 8.01
N GLU A 100 12.96 0.62 7.50
CA GLU A 100 13.90 -0.03 6.60
C GLU A 100 13.67 0.43 5.16
N VAL A 101 14.74 0.44 4.37
CA VAL A 101 14.68 0.62 2.92
C VAL A 101 14.50 -0.76 2.29
N VAL A 102 13.46 -0.90 1.47
CA VAL A 102 13.10 -2.12 0.75
C VAL A 102 12.88 -1.83 -0.73
N GLU A 103 13.07 -2.84 -1.56
CA GLU A 103 12.61 -2.85 -2.95
C GLU A 103 11.18 -3.39 -2.95
N VAL A 104 10.25 -2.68 -3.58
CA VAL A 104 8.85 -3.11 -3.75
C VAL A 104 8.53 -3.27 -5.23
N ASP A 105 7.61 -4.18 -5.52
CA ASP A 105 7.10 -4.43 -6.88
C ASP A 105 5.59 -4.68 -6.83
N GLY A 106 4.83 -4.02 -7.70
CA GLY A 106 3.39 -3.89 -7.57
C GLY A 106 2.75 -2.98 -8.61
N LEU A 107 1.52 -2.55 -8.33
CA LEU A 107 0.74 -1.71 -9.24
C LEU A 107 0.53 -0.32 -8.64
N LEU A 108 1.03 0.70 -9.32
CA LEU A 108 0.72 2.10 -9.05
C LEU A 108 -0.54 2.48 -9.81
N LEU A 109 -1.41 3.27 -9.20
CA LEU A 109 -2.54 3.90 -9.89
C LEU A 109 -2.13 5.31 -10.30
N GLU A 110 -2.27 5.59 -11.60
CA GLU A 110 -2.00 6.89 -12.21
C GLU A 110 -3.24 7.38 -12.97
N ASP A 111 -4.12 8.06 -12.24
CA ASP A 111 -5.37 8.61 -12.74
C ASP A 111 -5.34 10.14 -12.64
N ASP A 112 -5.25 10.80 -13.79
CA ASP A 112 -5.20 12.26 -13.88
C ASP A 112 -6.54 12.93 -13.56
N GLU A 113 -7.67 12.26 -13.80
CA GLU A 113 -9.01 12.80 -13.50
C GLU A 113 -9.25 12.84 -11.99
N LEU A 114 -8.85 11.77 -11.28
CA LEU A 114 -8.94 11.69 -9.83
C LEU A 114 -7.74 12.33 -9.10
N GLY A 115 -6.69 12.70 -9.83
CA GLY A 115 -5.42 13.16 -9.24
C GLY A 115 -4.70 12.08 -8.42
N ALA A 116 -5.01 10.80 -8.64
CA ALA A 116 -4.40 9.69 -7.93
C ALA A 116 -3.11 9.30 -8.64
N ARG A 117 -1.96 9.67 -8.08
CA ARG A 117 -0.63 9.38 -8.67
C ARG A 117 0.30 8.57 -7.77
N ASN A 118 -0.05 8.44 -6.49
CA ASN A 118 0.79 7.85 -5.46
C ASN A 118 0.02 6.77 -4.67
N VAL A 119 -0.90 6.06 -5.33
CA VAL A 119 -1.69 5.00 -4.71
C VAL A 119 -1.19 3.65 -5.21
N TYR A 120 -0.79 2.77 -4.29
CA TYR A 120 -0.01 1.59 -4.64
C TYR A 120 -0.58 0.30 -4.05
N LEU A 121 -0.62 -0.74 -4.87
CA LEU A 121 -0.88 -2.11 -4.50
C LEU A 121 0.45 -2.86 -4.49
N VAL A 122 0.98 -3.12 -3.29
CA VAL A 122 2.22 -3.88 -3.12
C VAL A 122 1.98 -5.37 -3.38
N GLN A 123 2.76 -5.97 -4.29
CA GLN A 123 2.66 -7.40 -4.57
C GLN A 123 3.85 -8.19 -4.03
N ARG A 124 5.03 -7.58 -4.04
CA ARG A 124 6.27 -8.19 -3.60
C ARG A 124 7.12 -7.17 -2.87
N ILE A 125 7.90 -7.69 -1.92
CA ILE A 125 8.81 -6.91 -1.09
C ILE A 125 10.13 -7.66 -1.04
N LYS A 126 11.24 -6.94 -1.08
CA LYS A 126 12.59 -7.47 -0.92
C LYS A 126 13.38 -6.53 -0.01
N ALA A 127 13.87 -7.07 1.11
CA ALA A 127 14.70 -6.31 2.04
C ALA A 127 16.18 -6.57 1.73
N ALA A 128 16.94 -5.51 1.45
CA ALA A 128 18.35 -5.61 1.08
C ALA A 128 18.63 -6.73 0.05
N ASP A 129 19.60 -7.60 0.33
CA ASP A 129 19.99 -8.73 -0.53
C ASP A 129 19.14 -10.01 -0.32
N ALA A 130 18.02 -9.92 0.40
CA ALA A 130 17.15 -11.08 0.62
C ALA A 130 16.40 -11.51 -0.65
N ASP A 131 15.74 -12.67 -0.59
CA ASP A 131 14.82 -13.11 -1.63
C ASP A 131 13.52 -12.31 -1.63
N TRP A 132 12.91 -12.16 -2.80
CA TRP A 132 11.58 -11.59 -2.94
C TRP A 132 10.53 -12.40 -2.17
N ILE A 133 9.77 -11.72 -1.30
CA ILE A 133 8.59 -12.28 -0.65
C ILE A 133 7.30 -11.75 -1.29
N LYS A 134 6.23 -12.52 -1.21
CA LYS A 134 4.90 -12.10 -1.66
C LYS A 134 4.17 -11.37 -0.54
N ALA A 135 3.59 -10.23 -0.87
CA ALA A 135 2.70 -9.46 -0.01
C ALA A 135 1.30 -10.10 0.00
N ASN A 136 1.14 -11.27 0.61
CA ASN A 136 -0.12 -12.05 0.56
C ASN A 136 -0.47 -12.82 1.84
N THR A 137 0.09 -12.41 2.97
CA THR A 137 -0.02 -13.13 4.24
C THR A 137 -1.18 -12.66 5.12
N TRP A 138 -1.78 -11.49 4.83
CA TRP A 138 -2.82 -10.89 5.67
C TRP A 138 -3.94 -11.84 6.05
N THR A 139 -4.60 -12.54 5.11
CA THR A 139 -5.73 -13.44 5.45
C THR A 139 -5.30 -14.58 6.38
N LYS A 140 -4.06 -15.08 6.25
CA LYS A 140 -3.51 -16.11 7.14
C LYS A 140 -3.27 -15.54 8.54
N LYS A 141 -2.68 -14.34 8.63
CA LYS A 141 -2.44 -13.63 9.90
C LYS A 141 -3.76 -13.29 10.60
N TRP A 142 -4.75 -12.78 9.86
CA TRP A 142 -6.10 -12.53 10.36
C TRP A 142 -6.73 -13.79 10.94
N ALA A 143 -6.71 -14.91 10.21
CA ALA A 143 -7.28 -16.17 10.70
C ALA A 143 -6.58 -16.69 11.96
N ALA A 144 -5.27 -16.45 12.10
CA ALA A 144 -4.52 -16.79 13.32
C ALA A 144 -4.89 -15.90 14.51
N LYS A 145 -5.19 -14.62 14.27
CA LYS A 145 -5.67 -13.66 15.30
C LYS A 145 -7.13 -13.90 15.70
N HIS A 146 -7.91 -14.58 14.86
CA HIS A 146 -9.36 -14.82 15.05
C HIS A 146 -9.73 -16.31 14.93
N PRO A 147 -9.22 -17.19 15.81
CA PRO A 147 -9.49 -18.64 15.75
C PRO A 147 -10.98 -18.99 15.91
N GLU A 148 -11.78 -18.11 16.50
CA GLU A 148 -13.24 -18.20 16.64
C GLU A 148 -14.00 -17.93 15.33
N ALA A 149 -13.39 -17.20 14.39
CA ALA A 149 -14.00 -16.81 13.12
C ALA A 149 -13.99 -17.97 12.09
N LYS A 150 -14.35 -19.19 12.49
CA LYS A 150 -14.38 -20.39 11.63
C LYS A 150 -15.51 -20.35 10.60
N GLY A 151 -15.33 -21.06 9.47
CA GLY A 151 -16.37 -21.21 8.45
C GLY A 151 -15.89 -20.98 7.01
N LYS A 152 -16.82 -21.06 6.06
CA LYS A 152 -16.61 -20.76 4.64
C LYS A 152 -17.07 -19.35 4.31
N GLY A 153 -16.59 -18.82 3.18
CA GLY A 153 -16.99 -17.52 2.65
C GLY A 153 -16.05 -16.37 3.04
N PRO A 154 -16.42 -15.12 2.66
CA PRO A 154 -15.59 -13.94 2.88
C PRO A 154 -15.21 -13.76 4.36
N TRP A 155 -13.99 -13.29 4.60
CA TRP A 155 -13.46 -13.13 5.97
C TRP A 155 -14.31 -12.16 6.81
N PHE A 156 -14.73 -11.04 6.21
CA PHE A 156 -15.46 -9.98 6.91
C PHE A 156 -16.81 -10.43 7.45
N ARG A 157 -17.48 -11.41 6.81
CA ARG A 157 -18.74 -12.00 7.32
C ARG A 157 -18.54 -12.83 8.59
N ARG A 158 -17.29 -13.17 8.91
CA ARG A 158 -16.93 -14.00 10.07
C ARG A 158 -16.14 -13.23 11.11
N ASP A 159 -15.62 -12.06 10.78
CA ASP A 159 -14.86 -11.21 11.70
C ASP A 159 -15.76 -10.81 12.89
N PRO A 160 -15.30 -11.05 14.13
CA PRO A 160 -16.10 -10.76 15.32
C PRO A 160 -16.43 -9.27 15.45
N ARG A 161 -15.53 -8.37 15.02
CA ARG A 161 -15.74 -6.92 15.09
C ARG A 161 -16.81 -6.48 14.11
N VAL A 162 -16.79 -7.03 12.89
CA VAL A 162 -17.83 -6.74 11.90
C VAL A 162 -19.17 -7.23 12.41
N LYS A 163 -19.24 -8.46 12.94
CA LYS A 163 -20.48 -9.01 13.51
C LYS A 163 -21.01 -8.18 14.66
N GLU A 164 -20.12 -7.71 15.54
CA GLU A 164 -20.48 -6.84 16.66
C GLU A 164 -21.07 -5.52 16.15
N ILE A 165 -20.40 -4.86 15.20
CA ILE A 165 -20.86 -3.59 14.60
C ILE A 165 -22.22 -3.79 13.93
N THR A 166 -22.36 -4.79 13.05
CA THR A 166 -23.64 -5.03 12.36
C THR A 166 -24.75 -5.46 13.30
N GLY A 167 -24.42 -6.16 14.39
CA GLY A 167 -25.39 -6.55 15.41
C GLY A 167 -25.89 -5.36 16.24
N ARG A 168 -25.08 -4.29 16.33
CA ARG A 168 -25.40 -3.06 17.06
C ARG A 168 -26.04 -1.99 16.17
N GLU A 169 -25.55 -1.82 14.95
CA GLU A 169 -25.90 -0.70 14.05
C GLU A 169 -26.70 -1.11 12.82
N GLY A 170 -26.94 -2.40 12.61
CA GLY A 170 -27.45 -2.91 11.34
C GLY A 170 -26.37 -2.98 10.25
N TYR A 171 -26.69 -3.63 9.14
CA TYR A 171 -25.90 -3.75 7.94
C TYR A 171 -25.77 -2.42 7.18
N LEU A 172 -26.78 -1.55 7.26
CA LEU A 172 -26.75 -0.23 6.63
C LEU A 172 -26.03 0.82 7.49
N GLY A 173 -25.78 0.51 8.77
CA GLY A 173 -25.25 1.47 9.74
C GLY A 173 -26.26 2.55 10.15
N LEU A 174 -27.55 2.34 9.86
CA LEU A 174 -28.63 3.27 10.15
C LEU A 174 -29.50 2.84 11.34
N GLY A 175 -29.29 1.62 11.87
CA GLY A 175 -30.13 1.01 12.90
C GLY A 175 -30.75 -0.31 12.42
N LEU A 176 -31.15 -1.15 13.39
CA LEU A 176 -31.77 -2.45 13.11
C LEU A 176 -33.19 -2.31 12.54
N GLU A 177 -33.90 -1.22 12.85
CA GLU A 177 -35.26 -0.95 12.37
C GLU A 177 -35.25 -0.52 10.90
N GLU A 178 -34.32 0.36 10.53
CA GLU A 178 -34.09 0.82 9.17
C GLU A 178 -33.65 -0.35 8.26
N ASP A 179 -32.78 -1.21 8.76
CA ASP A 179 -32.40 -2.46 8.11
C ASP A 179 -33.62 -3.36 7.82
N ALA A 180 -34.51 -3.53 8.80
CA ALA A 180 -35.70 -4.36 8.65
C ALA A 180 -36.68 -3.76 7.63
N THR A 181 -36.89 -2.44 7.71
CA THR A 181 -37.73 -1.69 6.75
C THR A 181 -37.18 -1.81 5.33
N TYR A 182 -35.88 -1.57 5.14
CA TYR A 182 -35.25 -1.71 3.83
C TYR A 182 -35.38 -3.12 3.27
N ALA A 183 -35.25 -4.14 4.13
CA ALA A 183 -35.40 -5.53 3.71
C ALA A 183 -36.81 -5.84 3.21
N GLU A 184 -37.86 -5.38 3.91
CA GLU A 184 -39.25 -5.56 3.50
C GLU A 184 -39.60 -4.86 2.19
N GLU A 185 -38.99 -3.70 1.92
CA GLU A 185 -39.26 -2.91 0.72
C GLU A 185 -38.53 -3.42 -0.53
N ASN A 186 -37.42 -4.15 -0.38
CA ASN A 186 -36.49 -4.44 -1.48
C ASN A 186 -36.23 -5.93 -1.75
N PHE A 187 -36.69 -6.85 -0.90
CA PHE A 187 -36.49 -8.30 -1.06
C PHE A 187 -37.75 -9.11 -0.75
#